data_AF-A0A9D1VLD7-F1
#
_entry.id   AF-A0A9D1VLD7-F1
#
_cell.length_a   1.000
_cell.length_b   1.000
_cell.length_c   1.000
_cell.angle_alpha   90.00
_cell.angle_beta   90.00
_cell.angle_gamma   90.00
#
_symmetry.space_group_name_H-M   'P 1'
#
loop_
_entity.id
_entity.type
_entity.pdbx_description
1 polymer ?
#
loop_
_entity_poly.entity_id
_entity_poly.type
_entity_poly.pdbx_seq_one_letter_code
_entity_poly.pdbx_strand_id
1 'polypeptide(L)'
;MGIISIEKADHLYWLGRYTERVYTTLRVFFHIYDHMIEQPEGIYAKYCKRLNIPDVYTSNKQFAQAYLFDEDNPDSVVSNMKRAYDNAVVLREELSSNVLSYVQLALDTFQACKKTTAPLLELQQAIDYLLAFWGCADDYVDQEDCRNILKCGKYVERLDLFIRLDYHREDLEKEYRKLVNRLYKANLDYNKENLKHLEQIIMDKGQQKSYDQEALGCLGGLIS
;
A
#
# COMPACT_ATOMS: atom_id res chain seq x y z
N MET A 1 -9.52 27.56 -8.13
CA MET A 1 -8.68 26.47 -7.59
C MET A 1 -8.47 26.74 -6.12
N GLY A 2 -9.11 25.95 -5.25
CA GLY A 2 -8.85 26.03 -3.82
C GLY A 2 -7.49 25.42 -3.54
N ILE A 3 -6.64 26.12 -2.80
CA ILE A 3 -5.33 25.60 -2.39
C ILE A 3 -5.60 24.50 -1.35
N ILE A 4 -5.15 23.27 -1.62
CA ILE A 4 -5.19 22.20 -0.62
C ILE A 4 -4.16 22.54 0.46
N SER A 5 -4.57 22.49 1.73
CA SER A 5 -3.63 22.69 2.84
C SER A 5 -2.60 21.56 2.89
N ILE A 6 -1.39 21.85 3.37
CA ILE A 6 -0.31 20.87 3.54
C ILE A 6 -0.78 19.64 4.34
N GLU A 7 -1.55 19.85 5.41
CA GLU A 7 -2.10 18.77 6.24
C GLU A 7 -3.02 17.82 5.44
N LYS A 8 -3.99 18.37 4.70
CA LYS A 8 -4.86 17.56 3.81
C LYS A 8 -4.07 16.84 2.71
N ALA A 9 -3.02 17.46 2.17
CA ALA A 9 -2.15 16.82 1.18
C ALA A 9 -1.40 15.62 1.77
N ASP A 10 -0.88 15.74 2.99
CA ASP A 10 -0.23 14.64 3.71
C ASP A 10 -1.21 13.49 3.98
N HIS A 11 -2.42 13.81 4.45
CA HIS A 11 -3.46 12.79 4.66
C HIS A 11 -3.86 12.07 3.36
N LEU A 12 -3.99 12.78 2.23
CA LEU A 12 -4.31 12.18 0.94
C LEU A 12 -3.19 11.25 0.48
N TYR A 13 -1.95 11.70 0.63
CA TYR A 13 -0.79 10.92 0.29
C TYR A 13 -0.72 9.63 1.11
N TRP A 14 -0.85 9.71 2.43
CA TRP A 14 -0.81 8.56 3.32
C TRP A 14 -2.02 7.64 3.15
N LEU A 15 -3.22 8.15 2.91
CA LEU A 15 -4.38 7.33 2.56
C LEU A 15 -4.09 6.45 1.34
N GLY A 16 -3.51 7.03 0.29
CA GLY A 16 -3.13 6.31 -0.92
C GLY A 16 -2.09 5.23 -0.66
N ARG A 17 -1.10 5.52 0.19
CA ARG A 17 -0.10 4.54 0.62
C ARG A 17 -0.72 3.40 1.42
N TYR A 18 -1.46 3.70 2.49
CA TYR A 18 -1.98 2.66 3.37
C TYR A 18 -3.00 1.75 2.67
N THR A 19 -3.88 2.30 1.83
CA THR A 19 -4.82 1.49 1.05
C THR A 19 -4.11 0.56 0.05
N GLU A 20 -3.05 1.05 -0.61
CA GLU A 20 -2.23 0.22 -1.49
C GLU A 20 -1.44 -0.85 -0.72
N ARG A 21 -0.89 -0.49 0.44
CA ARG A 21 -0.17 -1.43 1.31
C ARG A 21 -1.06 -2.58 1.71
N VAL A 22 -2.27 -2.30 2.19
CA VAL A 22 -3.25 -3.33 2.54
C VAL A 22 -3.60 -4.18 1.33
N TYR A 23 -3.92 -3.55 0.19
CA TYR A 23 -4.28 -4.25 -1.04
C TYR A 23 -3.20 -5.23 -1.50
N THR A 24 -1.96 -4.76 -1.69
CA THR A 24 -0.86 -5.59 -2.19
C THR A 24 -0.45 -6.64 -1.17
N THR A 25 -0.44 -6.28 0.12
CA THR A 25 -0.12 -7.22 1.20
C THR A 25 -1.11 -8.37 1.26
N LEU A 26 -2.42 -8.12 1.22
CA LEU A 26 -3.44 -9.16 1.21
C LEU A 26 -3.27 -10.11 0.01
N ARG A 27 -3.07 -9.55 -1.19
CA ARG A 27 -2.89 -10.36 -2.41
C ARG A 27 -1.69 -11.30 -2.33
N VAL A 28 -0.57 -10.80 -1.80
CA VAL A 28 0.65 -11.61 -1.65
C VAL A 28 0.50 -12.60 -0.50
N PHE A 29 -0.14 -12.19 0.58
CA PHE A 29 -0.43 -13.05 1.71
C PHE A 29 -1.30 -14.24 1.30
N PHE A 30 -2.33 -14.05 0.46
CA PHE A 30 -3.16 -15.15 -0.05
C PHE A 30 -2.33 -16.19 -0.79
N HIS A 31 -1.40 -15.76 -1.64
CA HIS A 31 -0.49 -16.67 -2.34
C HIS A 31 0.44 -17.45 -1.39
N ILE A 32 0.95 -16.79 -0.35
CA ILE A 32 1.84 -17.43 0.63
C ILE A 32 1.05 -18.33 1.58
N TYR A 33 -0.19 -17.99 1.91
CA TYR A 33 -1.01 -18.76 2.83
C TYR A 33 -1.27 -20.17 2.31
N ASP A 34 -1.58 -20.32 1.02
CA ASP A 34 -1.73 -21.63 0.40
C ASP A 34 -0.45 -22.48 0.58
N HIS A 35 0.72 -21.86 0.41
CA HIS A 35 2.00 -22.53 0.67
C HIS A 35 2.25 -22.83 2.16
N MET A 36 1.79 -21.98 3.09
CA MET A 36 1.94 -22.18 4.53
C MET A 36 1.17 -23.40 5.06
N ILE A 37 0.12 -23.85 4.36
CA ILE A 37 -0.65 -25.05 4.71
C ILE A 37 0.15 -26.32 4.40
N GLU A 38 0.86 -26.33 3.28
CA GLU A 38 1.55 -27.52 2.76
C GLU A 38 3.01 -27.63 3.20
N GLN A 39 3.63 -26.51 3.57
CA GLN A 39 5.07 -26.42 3.85
C GLN A 39 5.40 -26.41 5.34
N PRO A 40 6.67 -26.69 5.72
CA PRO A 40 7.13 -26.59 7.10
C PRO A 40 6.94 -25.20 7.73
N GLU A 41 6.95 -25.19 9.06
CA GLU A 41 6.92 -23.96 9.86
C GLU A 41 8.06 -23.01 9.50
N GLY A 42 7.79 -21.70 9.45
CA GLY A 42 8.80 -20.65 9.25
C GLY A 42 8.97 -20.16 7.81
N ILE A 43 8.14 -20.62 6.86
CA ILE A 43 8.23 -20.15 5.45
C ILE A 43 7.96 -18.64 5.30
N TYR A 44 7.21 -18.05 6.24
CA TYR A 44 6.95 -16.61 6.32
C TYR A 44 8.19 -15.78 6.64
N ALA A 45 9.27 -16.36 7.18
CA ALA A 45 10.48 -15.62 7.55
C ALA A 45 11.11 -14.90 6.35
N LYS A 46 11.08 -15.54 5.16
CA LYS A 46 11.56 -14.92 3.91
C LYS A 46 10.72 -13.69 3.54
N TYR A 47 9.42 -13.76 3.78
CA TYR A 47 8.49 -12.65 3.53
C TYR A 47 8.71 -11.50 4.52
N CYS A 48 8.83 -11.82 5.81
CA CYS A 48 9.14 -10.84 6.86
C CYS A 48 10.44 -10.11 6.56
N LYS A 49 11.50 -10.84 6.18
CA LYS A 49 12.79 -10.25 5.78
C LYS A 49 12.66 -9.28 4.60
N ARG A 50 11.89 -9.63 3.57
CA ARG A 50 11.70 -8.80 2.37
C ARG A 50 10.97 -7.50 2.69
N LEU A 51 9.92 -7.59 3.49
CA LEU A 51 9.13 -6.42 3.91
C LEU A 51 9.72 -5.67 5.11
N ASN A 52 10.85 -6.12 5.64
CA ASN A 52 11.46 -5.58 6.85
C ASN A 52 10.53 -5.61 8.07
N ILE A 53 9.73 -6.66 8.18
CA ILE A 53 8.84 -6.94 9.31
C ILE A 53 9.63 -7.72 10.37
N PRO A 54 9.53 -7.36 11.67
CA PRO A 54 10.13 -8.15 12.73
C PRO A 54 9.59 -9.59 12.74
N ASP A 55 10.49 -10.56 12.68
CA ASP A 55 10.14 -11.97 12.76
C ASP A 55 10.01 -12.40 14.24
N VAL A 56 8.84 -12.13 14.81
CA VAL A 56 8.51 -12.40 16.23
C VAL A 56 7.57 -13.60 16.39
N TYR A 57 7.37 -14.38 15.32
CA TYR A 57 6.36 -15.44 15.26
C TYR A 57 7.00 -16.82 15.45
N THR A 58 6.29 -17.73 16.12
CA THR A 58 6.74 -19.09 16.40
C THR A 58 6.10 -20.15 15.51
N SER A 59 5.06 -19.81 14.75
CA SER A 59 4.40 -20.70 13.78
C SER A 59 3.69 -19.95 12.66
N ASN A 60 3.46 -20.62 11.54
CA ASN A 60 2.72 -20.16 10.36
C ASN A 60 1.31 -19.69 10.76
N LYS A 61 0.65 -20.43 11.66
CA LYS A 61 -0.67 -20.05 12.19
C LYS A 61 -0.62 -18.77 13.02
N GLN A 62 0.39 -18.63 13.89
CA GLN A 62 0.54 -17.41 14.69
C GLN A 62 0.87 -16.22 13.80
N PHE A 63 1.77 -16.39 12.84
CA PHE A 63 2.08 -15.37 11.83
C PHE A 63 0.80 -14.95 11.10
N ALA A 64 0.04 -15.90 10.56
CA ALA A 64 -1.18 -15.59 9.84
C ALA A 64 -2.19 -14.80 10.67
N GLN A 65 -2.41 -15.21 11.93
CA GLN A 65 -3.37 -14.53 12.80
C GLN A 65 -2.88 -13.13 13.22
N ALA A 66 -1.64 -13.04 13.70
CA ALA A 66 -1.11 -11.79 14.26
C ALA A 66 -0.80 -10.77 13.16
N TYR A 67 -0.18 -11.19 12.05
CA TYR A 67 0.12 -10.30 10.94
C TYR A 67 -1.14 -9.73 10.28
N LEU A 68 -2.24 -10.49 10.23
CA LEU A 68 -3.50 -9.97 9.69
C LEU A 68 -4.28 -9.10 10.68
N PHE A 69 -4.37 -9.50 11.95
CA PHE A 69 -5.40 -9.01 12.88
C PHE A 69 -4.91 -8.44 14.21
N ASP A 70 -3.60 -8.37 14.45
CA ASP A 70 -3.05 -7.76 15.66
C ASP A 70 -3.01 -6.23 15.52
N GLU A 71 -3.82 -5.53 16.30
CA GLU A 71 -3.94 -4.07 16.25
C GLU A 71 -2.80 -3.36 17.00
N ASP A 72 -2.10 -4.07 17.87
CA ASP A 72 -0.95 -3.54 18.62
C ASP A 72 0.34 -3.68 17.82
N ASN A 73 0.35 -4.57 16.81
CA ASN A 73 1.46 -4.69 15.87
C ASN A 73 1.36 -3.60 14.78
N PRO A 74 2.32 -2.65 14.71
CA PRO A 74 2.28 -1.58 13.72
C PRO A 74 2.42 -2.07 12.27
N ASP A 75 3.02 -3.24 12.05
CA ASP A 75 3.24 -3.82 10.73
C ASP A 75 2.04 -4.64 10.25
N SER A 76 1.06 -4.91 11.12
CA SER A 76 -0.08 -5.74 10.75
C SER A 76 -0.94 -5.09 9.68
N VAL A 77 -1.66 -5.92 8.94
CA VAL A 77 -2.55 -5.48 7.87
C VAL A 77 -3.70 -4.65 8.44
N VAL A 78 -4.31 -5.08 9.55
CA VAL A 78 -5.38 -4.32 10.21
C VAL A 78 -4.90 -2.96 10.73
N SER A 79 -3.69 -2.86 11.28
CA SER A 79 -3.14 -1.59 11.75
C SER A 79 -2.94 -0.60 10.59
N ASN A 80 -2.46 -1.07 9.44
CA ASN A 80 -2.37 -0.24 8.24
C ASN A 80 -3.75 0.12 7.68
N MET A 81 -4.74 -0.78 7.76
CA MET A 81 -6.12 -0.48 7.36
C MET A 81 -6.77 0.57 8.28
N LYS A 82 -6.52 0.52 9.59
CA LYS A 82 -6.94 1.56 10.54
C LYS A 82 -6.33 2.92 10.20
N ARG A 83 -5.01 2.97 9.92
CA ARG A 83 -4.37 4.21 9.48
C ARG A 83 -4.97 4.75 8.19
N ALA A 84 -5.32 3.88 7.23
CA ALA A 84 -6.06 4.31 6.04
C ALA A 84 -7.42 4.93 6.43
N TYR A 85 -8.18 4.28 7.31
CA TYR A 85 -9.46 4.80 7.78
C TYR A 85 -9.31 6.15 8.49
N ASP A 86 -8.36 6.30 9.39
CA ASP A 86 -8.12 7.55 10.13
C ASP A 86 -7.80 8.72 9.18
N ASN A 87 -6.95 8.49 8.17
CA ASN A 87 -6.69 9.47 7.12
C ASN A 87 -7.95 9.80 6.31
N ALA A 88 -8.76 8.79 5.95
CA ALA A 88 -10.00 9.01 5.20
C ALA A 88 -11.03 9.81 6.01
N VAL A 89 -11.11 9.64 7.33
CA VAL A 89 -12.01 10.39 8.20
C VAL A 89 -11.69 11.89 8.19
N VAL A 90 -10.40 12.24 8.25
CA VAL A 90 -9.97 13.65 8.14
C VAL A 90 -10.35 14.26 6.78
N LEU A 91 -10.33 13.43 5.73
CA LEU A 91 -10.59 13.82 4.34
C LEU A 91 -12.05 13.66 3.91
N ARG A 92 -13.01 13.59 4.84
CA ARG A 92 -14.42 13.33 4.52
C ARG A 92 -15.00 14.36 3.54
N GLU A 93 -14.56 15.62 3.64
CA GLU A 93 -15.01 16.69 2.76
C GLU A 93 -14.49 16.52 1.33
N GLU A 94 -13.24 16.10 1.17
CA GLU A 94 -12.57 15.88 -0.12
C GLU A 94 -13.04 14.60 -0.80
N LEU A 95 -13.25 13.54 -0.02
CA LEU A 95 -13.59 12.21 -0.54
C LEU A 95 -15.08 12.05 -0.78
N SER A 96 -15.93 12.77 -0.06
CA SER A 96 -17.35 12.45 0.17
C SER A 96 -17.58 11.22 1.05
N SER A 97 -18.79 11.13 1.61
CA SER A 97 -19.20 9.98 2.42
C SER A 97 -19.23 8.67 1.61
N ASN A 98 -19.51 8.74 0.31
CA ASN A 98 -19.61 7.56 -0.55
C ASN A 98 -18.24 6.89 -0.74
N VAL A 99 -17.21 7.66 -1.10
CA VAL A 99 -15.84 7.13 -1.28
C VAL A 99 -15.29 6.61 0.04
N LEU A 100 -15.45 7.37 1.13
CA LEU A 100 -15.00 6.99 2.47
C LEU A 100 -15.64 5.66 2.92
N SER A 101 -16.92 5.44 2.59
CA SER A 101 -17.65 4.24 3.01
C SER A 101 -16.96 2.93 2.61
N TYR A 102 -16.27 2.89 1.47
CA TYR A 102 -15.53 1.71 1.05
C TYR A 102 -14.29 1.44 1.90
N VAL A 103 -13.62 2.49 2.40
CA VAL A 103 -12.52 2.35 3.36
C VAL A 103 -13.06 1.81 4.69
N GLN A 104 -14.22 2.30 5.13
CA GLN A 104 -14.90 1.79 6.32
C GLN A 104 -15.28 0.32 6.16
N LEU A 105 -15.94 -0.06 5.06
CA LEU A 105 -16.34 -1.44 4.77
C LEU A 105 -15.14 -2.38 4.76
N ALA A 106 -14.01 -1.97 4.16
CA ALA A 106 -12.79 -2.76 4.20
C ALA A 106 -12.30 -2.99 5.63
N LEU A 107 -12.28 -1.96 6.49
CA LEU A 107 -11.89 -2.09 7.90
C LEU A 107 -12.87 -3.00 8.69
N ASP A 108 -14.17 -2.84 8.47
CA ASP A 108 -15.21 -3.65 9.11
C ASP A 108 -15.06 -5.14 8.73
N THR A 109 -14.68 -5.44 7.49
CA THR A 109 -14.34 -6.81 7.05
C THR A 109 -13.22 -7.40 7.91
N PHE A 110 -12.13 -6.68 8.19
CA PHE A 110 -11.06 -7.19 9.07
C PHE A 110 -11.57 -7.52 10.48
N GLN A 111 -12.41 -6.65 11.04
CA GLN A 111 -12.97 -6.84 12.38
C GLN A 111 -13.92 -8.05 12.45
N ALA A 112 -14.68 -8.28 11.38
CA ALA A 112 -15.53 -9.46 11.24
C ALA A 112 -14.70 -10.74 11.13
N CYS A 113 -13.70 -10.77 10.24
CA CYS A 113 -12.85 -11.92 9.95
C CYS A 113 -12.09 -12.44 11.18
N LYS A 114 -11.75 -11.56 12.14
CA LYS A 114 -11.07 -11.94 13.39
C LYS A 114 -11.82 -13.03 14.18
N LYS A 115 -13.12 -13.17 13.98
CA LYS A 115 -14.00 -14.11 14.69
C LYS A 115 -14.33 -15.37 13.88
N THR A 116 -13.87 -15.47 12.64
CA THR A 116 -14.29 -16.53 11.71
C THR A 116 -13.24 -17.64 11.56
N THR A 117 -13.69 -18.80 11.10
CA THR A 117 -12.84 -19.98 10.91
C THR A 117 -12.19 -20.03 9.52
N ALA A 118 -12.61 -19.15 8.59
CA ALA A 118 -12.12 -19.08 7.22
C ALA A 118 -11.82 -17.62 6.79
N PRO A 119 -10.90 -16.94 7.48
CA PRO A 119 -10.69 -15.49 7.34
C PRO A 119 -10.29 -15.03 5.93
N LEU A 120 -9.62 -15.86 5.13
CA LEU A 120 -9.10 -15.47 3.82
C LEU A 120 -10.20 -15.22 2.78
N LEU A 121 -11.22 -16.07 2.78
CA LEU A 121 -12.34 -15.93 1.84
C LEU A 121 -13.09 -14.62 2.09
N GLU A 122 -13.23 -14.25 3.36
CA GLU A 122 -13.89 -13.01 3.75
C GLU A 122 -12.99 -11.78 3.50
N LEU A 123 -11.67 -11.89 3.71
CA LEU A 123 -10.72 -10.83 3.38
C LEU A 123 -10.64 -10.51 1.88
N GLN A 124 -11.10 -11.40 0.99
CA GLN A 124 -11.28 -11.09 -0.42
C GLN A 124 -12.23 -9.89 -0.61
N GLN A 125 -13.26 -9.76 0.24
CA GLN A 125 -14.18 -8.62 0.18
C GLN A 125 -13.47 -7.30 0.51
N ALA A 126 -12.48 -7.32 1.42
CA ALA A 126 -11.69 -6.12 1.71
C ALA A 126 -10.90 -5.67 0.46
N ILE A 127 -10.38 -6.60 -0.35
CA ILE A 127 -9.75 -6.29 -1.64
C ILE A 127 -10.77 -5.64 -2.58
N ASP A 128 -11.96 -6.21 -2.70
CA ASP A 128 -13.02 -5.68 -3.57
C ASP A 128 -13.46 -4.28 -3.15
N TYR A 129 -13.59 -4.03 -1.85
CA TYR A 129 -13.90 -2.70 -1.32
C TYR A 129 -12.76 -1.70 -1.57
N LEU A 130 -11.49 -2.10 -1.47
CA LEU A 130 -10.37 -1.23 -1.83
C LEU A 130 -10.34 -0.91 -3.33
N LEU A 131 -10.70 -1.87 -4.19
CA LEU A 131 -10.86 -1.61 -5.63
C LEU A 131 -12.03 -0.67 -5.91
N ALA A 132 -13.17 -0.87 -5.23
CA ALA A 132 -14.33 0.01 -5.32
C ALA A 132 -14.02 1.42 -4.81
N PHE A 133 -13.26 1.55 -3.71
CA PHE A 133 -12.72 2.83 -3.24
C PHE A 133 -11.94 3.54 -4.34
N TRP A 134 -11.03 2.86 -5.04
CA TRP A 134 -10.25 3.47 -6.10
C TRP A 134 -11.08 3.89 -7.32
N GLY A 135 -12.10 3.12 -7.68
CA GLY A 135 -13.05 3.50 -8.74
C GLY A 135 -13.89 4.71 -8.33
N CYS A 136 -14.48 4.65 -7.14
CA CYS A 136 -15.30 5.72 -6.58
C CYS A 136 -14.49 7.01 -6.41
N ALA A 137 -13.24 6.92 -5.95
CA ALA A 137 -12.36 8.07 -5.81
C ALA A 137 -12.00 8.71 -7.16
N ASP A 138 -11.95 7.95 -8.26
CA ASP A 138 -11.69 8.52 -9.58
C ASP A 138 -12.91 9.30 -10.12
N ASP A 139 -14.12 8.79 -9.83
CA ASP A 139 -15.38 9.35 -10.34
C ASP A 139 -15.92 10.51 -9.49
N TYR A 140 -15.79 10.45 -8.16
CA TYR A 140 -16.54 11.33 -7.24
C TYR A 140 -15.68 12.33 -6.45
N VAL A 141 -14.36 12.17 -6.40
CA VAL A 141 -13.50 13.21 -5.80
C VAL A 141 -13.44 14.36 -6.80
N ASP A 142 -13.98 15.52 -6.47
CA ASP A 142 -14.11 16.63 -7.43
C ASP A 142 -12.76 17.23 -7.84
N GLN A 143 -11.88 17.45 -6.85
CA GLN A 143 -10.60 18.13 -7.08
C GLN A 143 -9.58 17.20 -7.72
N GLU A 144 -9.09 17.57 -8.92
CA GLU A 144 -8.07 16.80 -9.63
C GLU A 144 -6.78 16.64 -8.82
N ASP A 145 -6.39 17.68 -8.11
CA ASP A 145 -5.18 17.68 -7.28
C ASP A 145 -5.28 16.64 -6.16
N CYS A 146 -6.45 16.54 -5.48
CA CYS A 146 -6.71 15.48 -4.51
C CYS A 146 -6.55 14.09 -5.12
N ARG A 147 -7.13 13.84 -6.30
CA ARG A 147 -7.01 12.55 -7.00
C ARG A 147 -5.56 12.24 -7.36
N ASN A 148 -4.77 13.24 -7.77
CA ASN A 148 -3.38 13.06 -8.14
C ASN A 148 -2.49 12.79 -6.92
N ILE A 149 -2.65 13.51 -5.82
CA ILE A 149 -1.93 13.29 -4.55
C ILE A 149 -2.20 11.87 -4.03
N LEU A 150 -3.48 11.49 -3.95
CA LEU A 150 -3.91 10.17 -3.53
C LEU A 150 -3.27 9.06 -4.38
N LYS A 151 -3.25 9.24 -5.71
CA LYS A 151 -2.60 8.30 -6.65
C LYS A 151 -1.07 8.31 -6.55
N CYS A 152 -0.44 9.43 -6.20
CA CYS A 152 1.01 9.48 -5.94
C CYS A 152 1.35 8.57 -4.76
N GLY A 153 0.61 8.69 -3.64
CA GLY A 153 0.75 7.79 -2.49
C GLY A 153 0.66 6.32 -2.88
N LYS A 154 -0.38 5.97 -3.65
CA LYS A 154 -0.56 4.61 -4.18
C LYS A 154 0.66 4.12 -4.95
N TYR A 155 1.14 4.87 -5.94
CA TYR A 155 2.23 4.38 -6.79
C TYR A 155 3.58 4.36 -6.08
N VAL A 156 3.84 5.28 -5.15
CA VAL A 156 5.04 5.22 -4.30
C VAL A 156 5.03 3.93 -3.47
N GLU A 157 3.93 3.63 -2.79
CA GLU A 157 3.84 2.42 -1.98
C GLU A 157 3.93 1.15 -2.81
N ARG A 158 3.27 1.13 -3.97
CA ARG A 158 3.32 -0.02 -4.88
C ARG A 158 4.73 -0.29 -5.37
N LEU A 159 5.48 0.74 -5.74
CA LEU A 159 6.88 0.60 -6.16
C LEU A 159 7.75 0.08 -5.01
N ASP A 160 7.59 0.61 -3.81
CA ASP A 160 8.30 0.13 -2.61
C ASP A 160 8.05 -1.37 -2.40
N LEU A 161 6.78 -1.80 -2.40
CA LEU A 161 6.41 -3.20 -2.23
C LEU A 161 6.90 -4.08 -3.38
N PHE A 162 6.81 -3.61 -4.62
CA PHE A 162 7.24 -4.37 -5.80
C PHE A 162 8.76 -4.61 -5.78
N ILE A 163 9.55 -3.61 -5.38
CA ILE A 163 11.01 -3.76 -5.21
C ILE A 163 11.30 -4.79 -4.11
N ARG A 164 10.68 -4.63 -2.92
CA ARG A 164 10.90 -5.55 -1.79
C ARG A 164 10.51 -6.99 -2.09
N LEU A 165 9.45 -7.18 -2.87
CA LEU A 165 8.88 -8.49 -3.18
C LEU A 165 9.46 -9.11 -4.46
N ASP A 166 10.43 -8.43 -5.12
CA ASP A 166 11.15 -8.95 -6.30
C ASP A 166 10.21 -9.13 -7.50
N TYR A 167 9.31 -8.17 -7.73
CA TYR A 167 8.42 -8.15 -8.89
C TYR A 167 9.18 -7.94 -10.20
N HIS A 168 8.57 -8.34 -11.32
CA HIS A 168 9.16 -8.16 -12.64
C HIS A 168 9.40 -6.68 -12.95
N ARG A 169 10.53 -6.41 -13.58
CA ARG A 169 10.96 -5.06 -13.94
C ARG A 169 9.99 -4.32 -14.84
N GLU A 170 9.34 -5.04 -15.75
CA GLU A 170 8.30 -4.45 -16.60
C GLU A 170 7.14 -3.88 -15.78
N ASP A 171 6.82 -4.48 -14.64
CA ASP A 171 5.78 -3.98 -13.74
C ASP A 171 6.27 -2.76 -12.95
N LEU A 172 7.53 -2.75 -12.51
CA LEU A 172 8.17 -1.56 -11.93
C LEU A 172 8.18 -0.38 -12.92
N GLU A 173 8.57 -0.60 -14.17
CA GLU A 173 8.57 0.43 -15.22
C GLU A 173 7.16 0.99 -15.46
N LYS A 174 6.15 0.12 -15.52
CA LYS A 174 4.74 0.54 -15.69
C LYS A 174 4.27 1.42 -14.54
N GLU A 175 4.51 1.00 -13.29
CA GLU A 175 4.07 1.77 -12.12
C GLU A 175 4.89 3.06 -11.95
N TYR A 176 6.18 3.07 -12.29
CA TYR A 176 7.01 4.27 -12.31
C TYR A 176 6.47 5.33 -13.29
N ARG A 177 6.13 4.93 -14.52
CA ARG A 177 5.53 5.85 -15.50
C ARG A 177 4.20 6.43 -15.01
N LYS A 178 3.40 5.63 -14.31
CA LYS A 178 2.15 6.11 -13.69
C LYS A 178 2.41 7.11 -12.58
N LEU A 179 3.40 6.86 -11.71
CA LEU A 179 3.82 7.79 -10.66
C LEU A 179 4.25 9.13 -11.26
N VAL A 180 5.17 9.12 -12.23
CA VAL A 180 5.68 10.33 -12.89
C VAL A 180 4.56 11.18 -13.48
N ASN A 181 3.61 10.55 -14.19
CA ASN A 181 2.45 11.26 -14.76
C ASN A 181 1.55 11.92 -13.70
N ARG A 182 1.50 11.37 -12.48
CA ARG A 182 0.71 11.94 -11.38
C ARG A 182 1.48 13.02 -10.63
N LEU A 183 2.78 12.85 -10.40
CA LEU A 183 3.63 13.84 -9.74
C LEU A 183 3.64 15.17 -10.48
N TYR A 184 3.74 15.16 -11.82
CA TYR A 184 3.69 16.40 -12.62
C TYR A 184 2.34 17.13 -12.55
N LYS A 185 1.27 16.46 -12.12
CA LYS A 185 -0.09 17.01 -12.03
C LYS A 185 -0.56 17.20 -10.59
N ALA A 186 0.26 16.80 -9.62
CA ALA A 186 0.02 17.02 -8.21
C ALA A 186 0.79 18.27 -7.81
N ASN A 187 0.18 19.17 -7.04
CA ASN A 187 0.89 20.27 -6.39
C ASN A 187 1.64 19.76 -5.14
N LEU A 188 2.49 18.75 -5.32
CA LEU A 188 3.37 18.22 -4.29
C LEU A 188 4.80 18.67 -4.56
N ASP A 189 5.50 19.06 -3.51
CA ASP A 189 6.95 19.17 -3.57
C ASP A 189 7.56 17.77 -3.55
N TYR A 190 8.45 17.52 -4.51
CA TYR A 190 9.14 16.25 -4.62
C TYR A 190 10.60 16.44 -5.05
N ASN A 191 11.45 15.53 -4.59
CA ASN A 191 12.87 15.56 -4.88
C ASN A 191 13.14 15.04 -6.31
N LYS A 192 13.49 15.98 -7.21
CA LYS A 192 13.78 15.70 -8.62
C LYS A 192 15.04 14.85 -8.83
N GLU A 193 16.01 14.93 -7.92
CA GLU A 193 17.24 14.12 -8.00
C GLU A 193 16.91 12.67 -7.68
N ASN A 194 16.16 12.42 -6.60
CA ASN A 194 15.67 11.10 -6.24
C ASN A 194 14.81 10.48 -7.34
N LEU A 195 13.94 11.27 -7.99
CA LEU A 195 13.12 10.79 -9.10
C LEU A 195 13.99 10.36 -10.30
N LYS A 196 14.97 11.18 -10.69
CA LYS A 196 15.90 10.85 -11.79
C LYS A 196 16.74 9.62 -11.48
N HIS A 197 17.21 9.49 -10.24
CA HIS A 197 18.01 8.34 -9.83
C HIS A 197 17.18 7.06 -9.83
N LEU A 198 15.94 7.14 -9.32
CA LEU A 198 14.98 6.04 -9.40
C LEU A 198 14.69 5.63 -10.85
N GLU A 199 14.58 6.59 -11.79
CA GLU A 199 14.46 6.30 -13.21
C GLU A 199 15.63 5.47 -13.73
N GLN A 200 16.86 5.90 -13.43
CA GLN A 200 18.07 5.20 -13.87
C GLN A 200 18.08 3.76 -13.35
N ILE A 201 17.79 3.58 -12.06
CA ILE A 201 17.75 2.25 -11.44
C ILE A 201 16.65 1.38 -12.03
N ILE A 202 15.46 1.92 -12.33
CA ILE A 202 14.32 1.16 -12.89
C ILE A 202 14.48 0.90 -14.39
N MET A 203 15.24 1.71 -15.13
CA MET A 203 15.46 1.56 -16.58
C MET A 203 16.75 0.81 -16.96
N ASP A 204 17.77 0.76 -16.09
CA ASP A 204 19.01 -0.01 -16.31
C ASP A 204 18.87 -1.54 -16.23
N LYS A 205 18.81 -2.21 -17.38
CA LYS A 205 18.71 -3.67 -17.52
C LYS A 205 19.91 -4.47 -16.97
N GLY A 206 20.96 -3.81 -16.46
CA GLY A 206 22.27 -4.38 -16.15
C GLY A 206 22.38 -5.27 -14.91
N GLN A 207 21.83 -4.92 -13.74
CA GLN A 207 22.08 -5.66 -12.49
C GLN A 207 20.90 -5.56 -11.50
N GLN A 208 20.32 -6.70 -11.13
CA GLN A 208 18.96 -6.79 -10.57
C GLN A 208 18.85 -6.67 -9.04
N LYS A 209 19.90 -6.98 -8.26
CA LYS A 209 19.82 -7.05 -6.78
C LYS A 209 20.64 -6.02 -6.02
N SER A 210 21.57 -5.34 -6.70
CA SER A 210 22.51 -4.44 -6.02
C SER A 210 21.88 -3.08 -5.68
N TYR A 211 20.79 -2.72 -6.35
CA TYR A 211 20.22 -1.37 -6.30
C TYR A 211 18.89 -1.27 -5.55
N ASP A 212 18.35 -2.37 -5.03
CA ASP A 212 17.05 -2.36 -4.35
C ASP A 212 17.04 -1.43 -3.14
N GLN A 213 18.10 -1.44 -2.32
CA GLN A 213 18.22 -0.55 -1.17
C GLN A 213 18.33 0.92 -1.58
N GLU A 214 19.01 1.19 -2.69
CA GLU A 214 19.18 2.54 -3.22
C GLU A 214 17.87 3.07 -3.80
N ALA A 215 17.14 2.25 -4.56
CA ALA A 215 15.81 2.57 -5.08
C ALA A 215 14.80 2.84 -3.95
N LEU A 216 14.82 2.04 -2.89
CA LEU A 216 13.99 2.25 -1.70
C LEU A 216 14.39 3.55 -0.98
N GLY A 217 15.68 3.88 -0.92
CA GLY A 217 16.16 5.16 -0.39
C GLY A 217 15.63 6.36 -1.19
N CYS A 218 15.69 6.29 -2.53
CA CYS A 218 15.15 7.34 -3.40
C CYS A 218 13.63 7.49 -3.27
N LEU A 219 12.88 6.38 -3.19
CA LEU A 219 11.43 6.42 -2.95
C LEU A 219 11.08 7.01 -1.59
N GLY A 220 11.82 6.62 -0.54
CA GLY A 220 11.60 7.12 0.82
C GLY A 220 11.85 8.63 0.97
N GLY A 221 12.77 9.19 0.18
CA GLY A 221 13.03 10.63 0.13
C GLY A 221 12.36 11.36 -1.04
N LEU A 222 11.38 10.74 -1.71
CA LEU A 222 10.80 11.33 -2.92
C LEU A 222 9.88 12.51 -2.61
N ILE A 223 9.05 12.40 -1.57
CA ILE A 223 8.09 13.42 -1.14
C ILE A 223 8.50 13.84 0.28
N SER A 224 8.64 15.15 0.49
CA SER A 224 9.15 15.77 1.72
C SER A 224 8.45 17.07 1.99
#